data_AF-G5BUQ2-F1
#
_entry.id   AF-G5BUQ2-F1
#
_cell.length_a   1.000
_cell.length_b   1.000
_cell.length_c   1.000
_cell.angle_alpha   90.00
_cell.angle_beta   90.00
_cell.angle_gamma   90.00
#
_symmetry.space_group_name_H-M   'P 1'
#
loop_
_entity.id
_entity.type
_entity.pdbx_description
1 polymer ?
#
loop_
_entity_poly.entity_id
_entity_poly.type
_entity_poly.pdbx_seq_one_letter_code
_entity_poly.pdbx_strand_id
1 'polypeptide(L)'
;MFRDPVEGLYRRDRWRVEEMLRAHGLVDVGMIESRWKVGALEMVIWGVVGGVGKTTLIQKASELLQSSGLPVDGFYTEEVRQGGRRTGFDVVTLSGARGPLSRVGSEPQPGKRDCRVGQYVVDLTSFEQLALPVLKNAGSSGGPGQRVCVIDEIGKMELFSQPFIQAVRQILSSPGTVVLGTIPIPKGKPLALVEEIRSRPDVKVFSVTKENRNHLLPDIVMCVQSSRT
;
A
#
# COMPACT_ATOMS: atom_id res chain seq x y z
N MET A 1 7.04 -23.54 37.49
CA MET A 1 7.62 -23.31 36.16
C MET A 1 6.50 -23.40 35.13
N PHE A 2 5.67 -22.36 35.03
CA PHE A 2 4.60 -22.29 34.03
C PHE A 2 5.23 -21.74 32.75
N ARG A 3 5.31 -22.57 31.70
CA ARG A 3 5.63 -22.11 30.35
C ARG A 3 4.39 -21.40 29.82
N ASP A 4 4.56 -20.14 29.46
CA ASP A 4 3.54 -19.32 28.84
C ASP A 4 3.15 -19.92 27.47
N PRO A 5 1.87 -20.28 27.22
CA PRO A 5 1.43 -20.86 25.94
C PRO A 5 1.68 -19.94 24.74
N VAL A 6 1.81 -18.63 24.97
CA VAL A 6 2.00 -17.61 23.93
C VAL A 6 3.40 -17.68 23.31
N GLU A 7 4.43 -18.05 24.09
CA GLU A 7 5.81 -18.19 23.60
C GLU A 7 5.99 -19.32 22.56
N GLY A 8 5.15 -20.35 22.64
CA GLY A 8 5.20 -21.50 21.74
C GLY A 8 4.59 -21.23 20.36
N LEU A 9 3.59 -20.34 20.30
CA LEU A 9 2.94 -19.94 19.05
C LEU A 9 3.83 -18.95 18.28
N TYR A 10 4.47 -18.03 19.01
CA TYR A 10 5.38 -17.01 18.49
C TYR A 10 6.57 -17.57 17.69
N ARG A 11 7.10 -18.73 18.09
CA ARG A 11 8.19 -19.42 17.39
C ARG A 11 7.77 -20.11 16.09
N ARG A 12 6.50 -20.48 15.97
CA ARG A 12 6.02 -21.37 14.89
C ARG A 12 5.78 -20.62 13.58
N ASP A 13 5.22 -19.41 13.66
CA ASP A 13 4.94 -18.60 12.46
C ASP A 13 6.19 -17.89 11.93
N ARG A 14 7.08 -17.44 12.83
CA ARG A 14 8.38 -16.84 12.47
C ARG A 14 9.27 -17.77 11.65
N TRP A 15 9.33 -19.05 12.02
CA TRP A 15 10.12 -20.06 11.30
C TRP A 15 9.65 -20.23 9.85
N ARG A 16 8.34 -20.15 9.61
CA ARG A 16 7.73 -20.30 8.28
C ARG A 16 8.03 -19.11 7.36
N VAL A 17 8.11 -17.91 7.92
CA VAL A 17 8.49 -16.69 7.18
C VAL A 17 9.97 -16.71 6.83
N GLU A 18 10.83 -17.10 7.77
CA GLU A 18 12.26 -17.28 7.53
C GLU A 18 12.54 -18.36 6.48
N GLU A 19 11.79 -19.47 6.50
CA GLU A 19 11.89 -20.53 5.49
C GLU A 19 11.39 -20.07 4.11
N MET A 20 10.29 -19.32 4.03
CA MET A 20 9.79 -18.72 2.78
C MET A 20 10.79 -17.72 2.19
N LEU A 21 11.37 -16.84 3.02
CA LEU A 21 12.36 -15.88 2.58
C LEU A 21 13.68 -16.55 2.16
N ARG A 22 14.10 -17.64 2.84
CA ARG A 22 15.23 -18.48 2.41
C ARG A 22 14.95 -19.21 1.10
N ALA A 23 13.75 -19.78 0.95
CA ALA A 23 13.33 -20.45 -0.29
C ALA A 23 13.30 -19.53 -1.51
N HIS A 24 13.19 -18.21 -1.28
CA HIS A 24 13.25 -17.18 -2.32
C HIS A 24 14.58 -16.43 -2.37
N GLY A 25 15.60 -16.84 -1.61
CA GLY A 25 16.96 -16.29 -1.67
C GLY A 25 17.08 -14.86 -1.15
N LEU A 26 16.21 -14.43 -0.23
CA LEU A 26 16.05 -13.03 0.16
C LEU A 26 16.77 -12.60 1.47
N VAL A 27 17.49 -13.49 2.18
CA VAL A 27 18.19 -13.09 3.44
C VAL A 27 19.42 -13.95 3.82
N ASP A 28 20.46 -13.27 4.34
CA ASP A 28 21.52 -13.82 5.20
C ASP A 28 21.27 -13.33 6.65
N VAL A 29 21.32 -14.24 7.62
CA VAL A 29 20.65 -14.10 8.92
C VAL A 29 21.63 -13.62 9.99
N GLY A 30 21.69 -12.31 10.24
CA GLY A 30 22.53 -11.77 11.31
C GLY A 30 22.19 -10.37 11.85
N MET A 31 21.14 -9.70 11.38
CA MET A 31 20.99 -8.25 11.64
C MET A 31 19.56 -7.79 12.00
N ILE A 32 18.76 -8.62 12.69
CA ILE A 32 17.34 -8.31 12.97
C ILE A 32 16.95 -8.66 14.43
N GLU A 33 17.73 -8.23 15.42
CA GLU A 33 17.49 -8.68 16.82
C GLU A 33 16.98 -7.67 17.83
N SER A 34 16.67 -6.41 17.51
CA SER A 34 16.37 -5.48 18.61
C SER A 34 15.53 -4.25 18.27
N ARG A 35 14.31 -4.40 17.70
CA ARG A 35 13.57 -3.16 17.40
C ARG A 35 12.05 -3.06 17.35
N TRP A 36 11.20 -4.01 17.78
CA TRP A 36 9.74 -3.79 17.60
C TRP A 36 8.89 -4.25 18.78
N LYS A 37 8.26 -3.31 19.49
CA LYS A 37 7.08 -3.59 20.34
C LYS A 37 5.88 -3.74 19.40
N VAL A 38 5.24 -4.90 19.49
CA VAL A 38 4.12 -5.32 18.65
C VAL A 38 2.85 -4.61 19.12
N GLY A 39 2.19 -3.92 18.20
CA GLY A 39 0.86 -3.32 18.32
C GLY A 39 0.33 -3.17 16.90
N ALA A 40 -0.93 -3.55 16.67
CA ALA A 40 -1.56 -3.68 15.36
C ALA A 40 -1.05 -2.64 14.36
N LEU A 41 -0.40 -3.12 13.31
CA LEU A 41 0.29 -2.28 12.34
C LEU A 41 -0.56 -2.23 11.07
N GLU A 42 -1.06 -1.05 10.75
CA GLU A 42 -2.14 -0.89 9.78
C GLU A 42 -1.71 -0.19 8.49
N MET A 43 -0.53 0.43 8.40
CA MET A 43 -0.01 0.92 7.12
C MET A 43 1.51 0.93 7.03
N VAL A 44 2.04 0.28 5.99
CA VAL A 44 3.45 0.38 5.58
C VAL A 44 3.54 1.46 4.51
N ILE A 45 4.14 2.61 4.83
CA ILE A 45 4.12 3.82 4.00
C ILE A 45 5.47 4.09 3.35
N TRP A 46 5.46 4.52 2.08
CA TRP A 46 6.65 4.66 1.26
C TRP A 46 6.91 6.10 0.87
N GLY A 47 8.06 6.67 1.22
CA GLY A 47 8.45 8.00 0.72
C GLY A 47 8.90 7.99 -0.76
N VAL A 48 8.41 8.94 -1.58
CA VAL A 48 8.61 9.02 -3.04
C VAL A 48 9.71 9.97 -3.55
N VAL A 49 10.62 9.43 -4.35
CA VAL A 49 11.08 10.03 -5.61
C VAL A 49 10.51 9.17 -6.77
N GLY A 50 10.10 9.80 -7.88
CA GLY A 50 9.55 9.09 -9.04
C GLY A 50 10.57 8.12 -9.68
N GLY A 51 10.11 6.99 -10.22
CA GLY A 51 10.96 6.05 -10.99
C GLY A 51 11.84 5.10 -10.17
N VAL A 52 11.57 4.93 -8.87
CA VAL A 52 12.37 4.04 -7.98
C VAL A 52 11.91 2.57 -8.02
N GLY A 53 10.79 2.24 -8.68
CA GLY A 53 10.27 0.85 -8.77
C GLY A 53 9.43 0.41 -7.56
N LYS A 54 8.68 1.35 -6.97
CA LYS A 54 7.86 1.09 -5.77
C LYS A 54 6.66 0.20 -6.06
N THR A 55 5.95 0.49 -7.15
CA THR A 55 4.87 -0.35 -7.67
C THR A 55 5.35 -1.79 -7.85
N THR A 56 6.56 -2.00 -8.37
CA THR A 56 7.18 -3.34 -8.47
C THR A 56 7.41 -3.98 -7.11
N LEU A 57 7.88 -3.23 -6.11
CA LEU A 57 8.13 -3.77 -4.77
C LEU A 57 6.81 -4.07 -4.03
N ILE A 58 5.75 -3.27 -4.22
CA ILE A 58 4.39 -3.57 -3.73
C ILE A 58 3.82 -4.81 -4.41
N GLN A 59 3.96 -4.93 -5.73
CA GLN A 59 3.51 -6.12 -6.47
C GLN A 59 4.19 -7.37 -5.91
N LYS A 60 5.52 -7.36 -5.77
CA LYS A 60 6.27 -8.47 -5.17
C LYS A 60 5.84 -8.79 -3.74
N ALA A 61 5.64 -7.76 -2.91
CA ALA A 61 5.15 -7.97 -1.55
C ALA A 61 3.75 -8.60 -1.54
N SER A 62 2.87 -8.15 -2.43
CA SER A 62 1.50 -8.67 -2.58
C SER A 62 1.53 -10.13 -3.01
N GLU A 63 2.35 -10.48 -4.00
CA GLU A 63 2.54 -11.86 -4.47
C GLU A 63 3.04 -12.78 -3.34
N LEU A 64 4.04 -12.35 -2.56
CA LEU A 64 4.57 -13.12 -1.43
C LEU A 64 3.54 -13.31 -0.31
N LEU A 65 2.74 -12.28 -0.03
CA LEU A 65 1.66 -12.35 0.96
C LEU A 65 0.57 -13.32 0.49
N GLN A 66 0.18 -13.26 -0.79
CA GLN A 66 -0.77 -14.19 -1.40
C GLN A 66 -0.24 -15.64 -1.36
N SER A 67 1.04 -15.87 -1.70
CA SER A 67 1.63 -17.22 -1.62
C SER A 67 1.71 -17.76 -0.20
N SER A 68 1.73 -16.89 0.81
CA SER A 68 1.63 -17.27 2.23
C SER A 68 0.21 -17.60 2.69
N GLY A 69 -0.78 -17.54 1.79
CA GLY A 69 -2.19 -17.84 2.05
C GLY A 69 -2.99 -16.66 2.60
N LEU A 70 -2.47 -15.44 2.52
CA LEU A 70 -3.19 -14.25 2.96
C LEU A 70 -4.18 -13.77 1.88
N PRO A 71 -5.42 -13.40 2.25
CA PRO A 71 -6.29 -12.68 1.36
C PRO A 71 -5.72 -11.28 1.14
N VAL A 72 -5.27 -11.02 -0.09
CA VAL A 72 -4.77 -9.71 -0.51
C VAL A 72 -5.69 -9.17 -1.61
N ASP A 73 -6.26 -8.01 -1.37
CA ASP A 73 -7.01 -7.25 -2.36
C ASP A 73 -6.44 -5.82 -2.41
N GLY A 74 -6.78 -5.03 -3.41
CA GLY A 74 -6.20 -3.70 -3.55
C GLY A 74 -6.08 -3.25 -4.99
N PHE A 75 -5.42 -2.11 -5.16
CA PHE A 75 -5.05 -1.60 -6.46
C PHE A 75 -3.68 -0.93 -6.42
N TYR A 76 -3.10 -0.82 -7.59
CA TYR A 76 -1.89 -0.05 -7.84
C TYR A 76 -2.06 0.83 -9.08
N THR A 77 -1.16 1.79 -9.22
CA THR A 77 -1.20 2.76 -10.30
C THR A 77 -0.09 2.49 -11.31
N GLU A 78 -0.45 2.36 -12.58
CA GLU A 78 0.51 2.19 -13.68
C GLU A 78 0.65 3.47 -14.50
N GLU A 79 1.89 3.75 -14.90
CA GLU A 79 2.16 4.84 -15.83
C GLU A 79 1.77 4.45 -17.27
N VAL A 80 0.92 5.26 -17.91
CA VAL A 80 0.54 5.07 -19.31
C VAL A 80 1.47 5.89 -20.19
N ARG A 81 2.18 5.23 -21.11
CA ARG A 81 3.08 5.85 -22.07
C ARG A 81 2.64 5.58 -23.51
N GLN A 82 2.72 6.59 -24.37
CA GLN A 82 2.56 6.47 -25.82
C GLN A 82 3.69 7.23 -26.51
N GLY A 83 4.33 6.61 -27.51
CA GLY A 83 5.46 7.23 -28.22
C GLY A 83 6.60 7.67 -27.29
N GLY A 84 6.88 6.91 -26.23
CA GLY A 84 7.92 7.24 -25.24
C GLY A 84 7.58 8.39 -24.28
N ARG A 85 6.40 9.01 -24.40
CA ARG A 85 5.93 10.09 -23.51
C ARG A 85 4.86 9.58 -22.55
N ARG A 86 4.89 10.08 -21.31
CA ARG A 86 3.83 9.82 -20.33
C ARG A 86 2.56 10.56 -20.74
N THR A 87 1.49 9.80 -20.93
CA THR A 87 0.17 10.28 -21.35
C THR A 87 -0.88 10.19 -20.25
N GLY A 88 -0.58 9.53 -19.13
CA GLY A 88 -1.48 9.43 -18.01
C GLY A 88 -1.10 8.34 -17.03
N PHE A 89 -2.10 7.95 -16.23
CA PHE A 89 -1.99 6.91 -15.22
C PHE A 89 -3.27 6.07 -15.21
N ASP A 90 -3.11 4.77 -15.02
CA ASP A 90 -4.22 3.83 -14.86
C ASP A 90 -4.23 3.27 -13.45
N VAL A 91 -5.43 3.03 -12.92
CA VAL A 91 -5.63 2.18 -11.76
C VAL A 91 -5.80 0.75 -12.25
N VAL A 92 -5.07 -0.17 -11.62
CA VAL A 92 -5.15 -1.61 -11.87
C VAL A 92 -5.42 -2.30 -10.54
N THR A 93 -6.54 -3.01 -10.44
CA THR A 93 -6.88 -3.80 -9.26
C THR A 93 -6.09 -5.11 -9.24
N LEU A 94 -5.89 -5.71 -8.07
CA LEU A 94 -5.27 -7.04 -7.96
C LEU A 94 -6.10 -8.15 -8.63
N SER A 95 -7.40 -7.92 -8.84
CA SER A 95 -8.27 -8.79 -9.64
C SER A 95 -8.10 -8.62 -11.16
N GLY A 96 -7.27 -7.67 -11.60
CA GLY A 96 -6.96 -7.43 -13.01
C GLY A 96 -7.88 -6.42 -13.73
N ALA A 97 -8.84 -5.81 -13.02
CA ALA A 97 -9.63 -4.72 -13.60
C ALA A 97 -8.76 -3.46 -13.77
N ARG A 98 -8.96 -2.75 -14.87
CA ARG A 98 -8.13 -1.60 -15.25
C ARG A 98 -8.98 -0.44 -15.76
N GLY A 99 -8.61 0.78 -15.39
CA GLY A 99 -9.26 1.99 -15.91
C GLY A 99 -8.43 3.25 -15.70
N PRO A 100 -8.80 4.35 -16.37
CA PRO A 100 -8.05 5.60 -16.30
C PRO A 100 -8.16 6.24 -14.91
N LEU A 101 -7.02 6.59 -14.31
CA LEU A 101 -6.96 7.55 -13.20
C LEU A 101 -6.88 8.97 -13.74
N SER A 102 -5.96 9.20 -14.68
CA SER A 102 -5.79 10.49 -15.31
C SER A 102 -5.19 10.39 -16.70
N ARG A 103 -5.40 11.43 -17.51
CA ARG A 103 -4.86 11.58 -18.86
C ARG A 103 -4.37 13.00 -19.07
N VAL A 104 -3.47 13.20 -20.04
CA VAL A 104 -3.13 14.55 -20.51
C VAL A 104 -4.41 15.20 -21.04
N GLY A 105 -4.78 16.34 -20.47
CA GLY A 105 -5.95 17.10 -20.89
C GLY A 105 -5.57 18.45 -21.47
N SER A 106 -6.44 18.97 -22.34
CA SER A 106 -6.35 20.33 -22.90
C SER A 106 -6.45 21.40 -21.82
N GLU A 107 -6.17 22.67 -22.15
CA GLU A 107 -6.26 23.81 -21.22
C GLU A 107 -7.58 23.83 -20.42
N PRO A 108 -7.57 24.26 -19.14
CA PRO A 108 -8.77 24.33 -18.31
C PRO A 108 -9.83 25.21 -18.96
N GLN A 109 -11.08 24.74 -19.00
CA GLN A 109 -12.19 25.59 -19.42
C GLN A 109 -12.61 26.51 -18.25
N PRO A 110 -12.82 27.82 -18.50
CA PRO A 110 -13.28 28.75 -17.47
C PRO A 110 -14.58 28.25 -16.82
N GLY A 111 -14.61 28.19 -15.49
CA GLY A 111 -15.81 27.83 -14.72
C GLY A 111 -15.98 26.34 -14.41
N LYS A 112 -15.13 25.44 -14.92
CA LYS A 112 -15.16 24.01 -14.57
C LYS A 112 -14.14 23.72 -13.47
N ARG A 113 -14.57 23.04 -12.39
CA ARG A 113 -13.64 22.46 -11.41
C ARG A 113 -12.93 21.28 -12.07
N ASP A 114 -11.81 21.56 -12.73
CA ASP A 114 -10.95 20.52 -13.25
C ASP A 114 -10.09 19.96 -12.11
N CYS A 115 -10.30 18.69 -11.76
CA CYS A 115 -9.40 17.92 -10.90
C CYS A 115 -8.08 17.70 -11.65
N ARG A 116 -7.15 18.64 -11.54
CA ARG A 116 -5.92 18.67 -12.35
C ARG A 116 -4.65 18.66 -11.51
N VAL A 117 -3.65 17.91 -11.96
CA VAL A 117 -2.28 17.93 -11.44
C VAL A 117 -1.30 18.12 -12.60
N GLY A 118 -0.76 19.33 -12.74
CA GLY A 118 0.07 19.68 -13.89
C GLY A 118 -0.74 19.57 -15.20
N GLN A 119 -0.26 18.77 -16.14
CA GLN A 119 -0.96 18.51 -17.41
C GLN A 119 -2.02 17.40 -17.33
N TYR A 120 -2.13 16.70 -16.20
CA TYR A 120 -3.01 15.53 -16.07
C TYR A 120 -4.35 15.93 -15.46
N VAL A 121 -5.43 15.60 -16.18
CA VAL A 121 -6.81 15.72 -15.72
C VAL A 121 -7.24 14.36 -15.15
N VAL A 122 -7.71 14.38 -13.91
CA VAL A 122 -8.13 13.19 -13.16
C VAL A 122 -9.57 12.85 -13.52
N ASP A 123 -9.80 11.59 -13.87
CA ASP A 123 -11.14 11.02 -14.06
C ASP A 123 -11.58 10.35 -12.76
N LEU A 124 -12.25 11.13 -11.90
CA LEU A 124 -12.74 10.63 -10.62
C LEU A 124 -13.76 9.52 -10.76
N THR A 125 -14.59 9.57 -11.80
CA THR A 125 -15.66 8.58 -11.99
C THR A 125 -15.05 7.21 -12.27
N SER A 126 -14.12 7.15 -13.21
CA SER A 126 -13.40 5.91 -13.54
C SER A 126 -12.57 5.40 -12.37
N PHE A 127 -11.90 6.30 -11.64
CA PHE A 127 -11.15 5.95 -10.44
C PHE A 127 -12.04 5.34 -9.36
N GLU A 128 -13.14 6.01 -9.00
CA GLU A 128 -14.04 5.60 -7.92
C GLU A 128 -14.70 4.25 -8.20
N GLN A 129 -15.07 3.98 -9.46
CA GLN A 129 -15.65 2.70 -9.88
C GLN A 129 -14.71 1.50 -9.67
N LEU A 130 -13.39 1.73 -9.64
CA LEU A 130 -12.39 0.68 -9.41
C LEU A 130 -11.92 0.64 -7.96
N ALA A 131 -11.57 1.80 -7.39
CA ALA A 131 -10.94 1.88 -6.09
C ALA A 131 -11.93 1.63 -4.94
N LEU A 132 -13.15 2.18 -5.00
CA LEU A 132 -14.08 2.10 -3.86
C LEU A 132 -14.59 0.68 -3.59
N PRO A 133 -14.96 -0.14 -4.59
CA PRO A 133 -15.39 -1.52 -4.33
C PRO A 133 -14.31 -2.34 -3.63
N VAL A 134 -13.05 -2.17 -4.04
CA VAL A 134 -11.90 -2.86 -3.46
C VAL A 134 -11.73 -2.50 -1.98
N LEU A 135 -11.76 -1.21 -1.63
CA LEU A 135 -11.67 -0.76 -0.24
C LEU A 135 -12.84 -1.25 0.62
N LYS A 136 -14.05 -1.26 0.06
CA LYS A 136 -15.25 -1.74 0.74
C LYS A 136 -15.18 -3.24 1.04
N ASN A 137 -14.70 -4.03 0.07
CA ASN A 137 -14.53 -5.47 0.24
C ASN A 137 -13.47 -5.79 1.30
N ALA A 138 -12.36 -5.05 1.31
CA ALA A 138 -11.32 -5.20 2.30
C ALA A 138 -11.83 -4.88 3.72
N GLY A 139 -12.61 -3.81 3.89
CA GLY A 139 -13.16 -3.41 5.20
C GLY A 139 -14.34 -4.25 5.70
N SER A 140 -14.93 -5.13 4.88
CA SER A 140 -16.09 -5.94 5.27
C SER A 140 -15.66 -7.16 6.10
N SER A 141 -15.81 -7.07 7.43
CA SER A 141 -15.35 -8.02 8.48
C SER A 141 -15.98 -9.43 8.48
N GLY A 142 -16.57 -9.88 7.37
CA GLY A 142 -17.42 -11.08 7.33
C GLY A 142 -16.67 -12.42 7.26
N GLY A 143 -15.35 -12.46 7.25
CA GLY A 143 -14.56 -13.70 7.17
C GLY A 143 -13.57 -13.86 8.33
N PRO A 144 -13.32 -15.09 8.81
CA PRO A 144 -12.28 -15.33 9.81
C PRO A 144 -10.91 -15.15 9.16
N GLY A 145 -10.15 -14.15 9.62
CA GLY A 145 -8.75 -13.94 9.23
C GLY A 145 -8.46 -12.51 8.80
N GLN A 146 -7.21 -12.09 9.02
CA GLN A 146 -6.73 -10.78 8.59
C GLN A 146 -6.59 -10.70 7.08
N ARG A 147 -6.89 -9.52 6.54
CA ARG A 147 -6.79 -9.21 5.12
C ARG A 147 -5.72 -8.14 4.91
N VAL A 148 -5.09 -8.19 3.74
CA VAL A 148 -4.17 -7.12 3.32
C VAL A 148 -4.86 -6.32 2.22
N CYS A 149 -4.93 -5.00 2.39
CA CYS A 149 -5.41 -4.07 1.37
C CYS A 149 -4.25 -3.29 0.77
N VAL A 150 -4.05 -3.40 -0.53
CA VAL A 150 -2.99 -2.69 -1.25
C VAL A 150 -3.52 -1.38 -1.82
N ILE A 151 -2.80 -0.27 -1.58
CA ILE A 151 -3.15 1.06 -2.09
C ILE A 151 -1.89 1.79 -2.59
N ASP A 152 -1.60 1.72 -3.89
CA ASP A 152 -0.52 2.48 -4.54
C ASP A 152 -1.14 3.46 -5.57
N GLU A 153 -1.28 4.77 -5.31
CA GLU A 153 -0.77 5.61 -4.21
C GLU A 153 -1.91 6.38 -3.51
N ILE A 154 -1.72 6.79 -2.25
CA ILE A 154 -2.59 7.78 -1.58
C ILE A 154 -1.98 9.17 -1.80
N GLY A 155 -2.21 9.70 -3.00
CA GLY A 155 -1.53 10.90 -3.50
C GLY A 155 -2.48 12.02 -3.91
N LYS A 156 -1.91 13.06 -4.50
CA LYS A 156 -2.66 14.28 -4.86
C LYS A 156 -3.80 14.00 -5.87
N MET A 157 -3.65 13.01 -6.74
CA MET A 157 -4.66 12.71 -7.77
C MET A 157 -5.87 12.01 -7.17
N GLU A 158 -5.64 11.04 -6.30
CA GLU A 158 -6.65 10.20 -5.65
C GLU A 158 -7.43 11.00 -4.61
N LEU A 159 -6.75 11.92 -3.92
CA LEU A 159 -7.34 12.79 -2.89
C LEU A 159 -8.28 13.89 -3.44
N PHE A 160 -8.50 13.95 -4.75
CA PHE A 160 -9.63 14.72 -5.28
C PHE A 160 -10.98 14.03 -5.00
N SER A 161 -11.00 12.71 -4.82
CA SER A 161 -12.19 11.95 -4.48
C SER A 161 -12.45 11.99 -2.96
N GLN A 162 -13.54 12.65 -2.55
CA GLN A 162 -14.01 12.61 -1.16
C GLN A 162 -14.46 11.21 -0.72
N PRO A 163 -15.19 10.43 -1.55
CA PRO A 163 -15.51 9.04 -1.24
C PRO A 163 -14.26 8.20 -0.95
N PHE A 164 -13.20 8.38 -1.74
CA PHE A 164 -11.94 7.65 -1.53
C PHE A 164 -11.29 8.02 -0.19
N ILE A 165 -11.23 9.31 0.15
CA ILE A 165 -10.70 9.77 1.45
C ILE A 165 -11.46 9.10 2.61
N GLN A 166 -12.79 9.04 2.54
CA GLN A 166 -13.61 8.41 3.57
C GLN A 166 -13.34 6.91 3.65
N ALA A 167 -13.25 6.22 2.51
CA ALA A 167 -12.97 4.79 2.45
C ALA A 167 -11.59 4.46 3.02
N VAL A 168 -10.56 5.27 2.72
CA VAL A 168 -9.20 5.10 3.29
C VAL A 168 -9.21 5.27 4.81
N ARG A 169 -9.96 6.25 5.35
CA ARG A 169 -10.08 6.40 6.81
C ARG A 169 -10.80 5.21 7.47
N GLN A 170 -11.85 4.71 6.82
CA GLN A 170 -12.62 3.57 7.31
C GLN A 170 -11.77 2.30 7.35
N ILE A 171 -11.02 2.02 6.27
CA ILE A 171 -10.18 0.81 6.22
C ILE A 171 -9.01 0.89 7.21
N LEU A 172 -8.41 2.06 7.38
CA LEU A 172 -7.41 2.34 8.43
C LEU A 172 -7.98 2.32 9.85
N SER A 173 -9.29 2.18 10.02
CA SER A 173 -9.90 2.02 11.35
C SER A 173 -10.57 0.64 11.48
N SER A 174 -10.41 -0.22 10.47
CA SER A 174 -11.11 -1.50 10.40
C SER A 174 -10.26 -2.60 11.03
N PRO A 175 -10.68 -3.16 12.17
CA PRO A 175 -9.93 -4.22 12.82
C PRO A 175 -9.82 -5.43 11.90
N GLY A 176 -8.63 -6.01 11.85
CA GLY A 176 -8.36 -7.17 11.01
C GLY A 176 -7.99 -6.85 9.56
N THR A 177 -7.84 -5.57 9.20
CA THR A 177 -7.31 -5.17 7.90
C THR A 177 -5.95 -4.52 8.06
N VAL A 178 -4.93 -5.04 7.36
CA VAL A 178 -3.62 -4.40 7.24
C VAL A 178 -3.59 -3.68 5.90
N VAL A 179 -3.29 -2.38 5.89
CA VAL A 179 -3.10 -1.65 4.64
C VAL A 179 -1.61 -1.67 4.26
N LEU A 180 -1.32 -1.91 2.99
CA LEU A 180 0.01 -1.79 2.40
C LEU A 180 -0.09 -0.73 1.31
N GLY A 181 0.53 0.44 1.49
CA GLY A 181 0.32 1.51 0.54
C GLY A 181 1.42 2.56 0.45
N THR A 182 1.43 3.33 -0.62
CA THR A 182 2.40 4.42 -0.80
C THR A 182 1.76 5.77 -0.50
N ILE A 183 2.56 6.71 0.02
CA ILE A 183 2.15 8.11 0.15
C ILE A 183 3.26 9.01 -0.40
N PRO A 184 2.97 10.18 -0.95
CA PRO A 184 4.01 11.06 -1.46
C PRO A 184 4.94 11.56 -0.34
N ILE A 185 6.24 11.76 -0.65
CA ILE A 185 7.11 12.55 0.24
C ILE A 185 6.52 13.96 0.31
N PRO A 186 6.44 14.55 1.52
CA PRO A 186 5.91 15.89 1.68
C PRO A 186 6.76 16.87 0.85
N LYS A 187 6.16 17.41 -0.20
CA LYS A 187 6.73 18.46 -1.06
C LYS A 187 5.64 19.48 -1.37
N GLY A 188 5.90 20.73 -1.04
CA GLY A 188 4.92 21.82 -1.23
C GLY A 188 3.78 21.75 -0.21
N LYS A 189 2.54 22.04 -0.67
CA LYS A 189 1.37 22.10 0.22
C LYS A 189 1.08 20.71 0.82
N PRO A 190 0.94 20.60 2.16
CA PRO A 190 0.63 19.33 2.80
C PRO A 190 -0.73 18.80 2.35
N LEU A 191 -0.80 17.48 2.18
CA LEU A 191 -2.03 16.76 1.89
C LEU A 191 -2.59 16.26 3.23
N ALA A 192 -3.75 16.76 3.65
CA ALA A 192 -4.26 16.53 5.01
C ALA A 192 -4.34 15.04 5.38
N LEU A 193 -4.87 14.19 4.49
CA LEU A 193 -4.96 12.75 4.74
C LEU A 193 -3.56 12.11 4.84
N VAL A 194 -2.60 12.52 4.01
CA VAL A 194 -1.23 11.99 4.03
C VAL A 194 -0.54 12.28 5.37
N GLU A 195 -0.71 13.49 5.90
CA GLU A 195 -0.17 13.87 7.21
C GLU A 195 -0.90 13.15 8.34
N GLU A 196 -2.23 13.03 8.26
CA GLU A 196 -3.04 12.26 9.21
C GLU A 196 -2.51 10.82 9.31
N ILE A 197 -2.40 10.12 8.19
CA ILE A 197 -1.89 8.75 8.14
C ILE A 197 -0.46 8.68 8.70
N ARG A 198 0.44 9.58 8.27
CA ARG A 198 1.84 9.58 8.75
C ARG A 198 1.96 9.78 10.26
N SER A 199 1.03 10.53 10.86
CA SER A 199 1.04 10.84 12.30
C SER A 199 0.47 9.74 13.18
N ARG A 200 -0.14 8.69 12.61
CA ARG A 200 -0.77 7.64 13.39
C ARG A 200 0.26 6.76 14.11
N PRO A 201 0.01 6.38 15.38
CA PRO A 201 0.94 5.55 16.16
C PRO A 201 1.01 4.09 15.68
N ASP A 202 0.01 3.62 14.94
CA ASP A 202 -0.12 2.27 14.37
C ASP A 202 0.36 2.16 12.91
N VAL A 203 0.98 3.23 12.40
CA VAL A 203 1.52 3.30 11.05
C VAL A 203 3.04 3.25 11.09
N LYS A 204 3.64 2.44 10.20
CA LYS A 204 5.10 2.37 10.04
C LYS A 204 5.50 2.88 8.66
N VAL A 205 6.33 3.89 8.66
CA VAL A 205 6.81 4.54 7.44
C VAL A 205 8.20 4.05 7.11
N PHE A 206 8.38 3.49 5.91
CA PHE A 206 9.66 3.14 5.32
C PHE A 206 10.03 4.16 4.24
N SER A 207 11.17 4.81 4.39
CA SER A 207 11.70 5.67 3.33
C SER A 207 12.40 4.82 2.28
N VAL A 208 11.89 4.79 1.05
CA VAL A 208 12.46 3.97 -0.03
C VAL A 208 13.34 4.82 -0.94
N THR A 209 14.58 4.40 -1.08
CA THR A 209 15.57 4.96 -1.99
C THR A 209 15.95 3.92 -3.04
N LYS A 210 16.69 4.31 -4.08
CA LYS A 210 17.14 3.35 -5.11
C LYS A 210 18.07 2.29 -4.52
N GLU A 211 18.79 2.66 -3.48
CA GLU A 211 19.82 1.87 -2.81
C GLU A 211 19.21 0.83 -1.88
N ASN A 212 18.11 1.15 -1.18
CA ASN A 212 17.52 0.25 -0.19
C ASN A 212 16.33 -0.58 -0.70
N ARG A 213 15.72 -0.25 -1.86
CA ARG A 213 14.48 -0.88 -2.34
C ARG A 213 14.51 -2.40 -2.39
N ASN A 214 15.65 -3.00 -2.74
CA ASN A 214 15.78 -4.45 -2.88
C ASN A 214 15.87 -5.16 -1.52
N HIS A 215 16.30 -4.45 -0.47
CA HIS A 215 16.49 -4.97 0.87
C HIS A 215 15.27 -4.76 1.77
N LEU A 216 14.33 -3.90 1.37
CA LEU A 216 13.13 -3.62 2.15
C LEU A 216 12.03 -4.67 2.00
N LEU A 217 12.05 -5.50 0.95
CA LEU A 217 11.01 -6.51 0.71
C LEU A 217 10.80 -7.44 1.92
N PRO A 218 11.85 -8.05 2.50
CA PRO A 218 11.68 -8.96 3.64
C PRO A 218 11.13 -8.22 4.86
N ASP A 219 11.64 -7.02 5.15
CA ASP A 219 11.19 -6.21 6.28
C ASP A 219 9.70 -5.85 6.17
N ILE A 220 9.23 -5.53 4.97
CA ILE A 220 7.82 -5.20 4.70
C ILE A 220 6.93 -6.43 4.94
N VAL A 221 7.29 -7.56 4.33
CA VAL A 221 6.51 -8.81 4.44
C VAL A 221 6.45 -9.26 5.90
N MET A 222 7.59 -9.25 6.60
CA MET A 222 7.64 -9.55 8.03
C MET A 222 6.77 -8.58 8.84
N CYS A 223 6.79 -7.28 8.54
CA CYS A 223 5.97 -6.32 9.25
C CYS A 223 4.48 -6.65 9.13
N VAL A 224 3.99 -6.90 7.90
CA VAL A 224 2.59 -7.26 7.64
C VAL A 224 2.22 -8.57 8.35
N GLN A 225 3.11 -9.55 8.36
CA GLN A 225 2.86 -10.84 9.01
C GLN A 225 2.94 -10.79 10.53
N SER A 226 3.81 -9.97 11.12
CA SER A 226 3.87 -9.76 12.58
C SER A 226 2.70 -8.93 13.11
N SER A 227 2.01 -8.21 12.24
CA SER A 227 0.75 -7.51 12.57
C SER A 227 -0.40 -8.49 12.87
N ARG A 228 -0.15 -9.80 12.72
CA ARG A 228 -1.15 -10.85 12.82
C ARG A 228 -1.38 -11.46 14.19
N THR A 229 -0.45 -11.20 15.10
CA THR A 229 -0.40 -11.75 16.47
C THR A 229 -0.57 -10.66 17.49
#